data_AF-A0A969DNJ6-F1
#
_entry.id   AF-A0A969DNJ6-F1
#
_cell.length_a   1.000
_cell.length_b   1.000
_cell.length_c   1.000
_cell.angle_alpha   90.00
_cell.angle_beta   90.00
_cell.angle_gamma   90.00
#
_symmetry.space_group_name_H-M   'P 1'
#
loop_
_entity.id
_entity.type
_entity.pdbx_description
1 polymer ?
#
loop_
_entity_poly.entity_id
_entity_poly.type
_entity_poly.pdbx_seq_one_letter_code
_entity_poly.pdbx_strand_id
1 'polypeptide(L)'
;MQTVVPVWIAPTSVTRHDGSALTAELDFFIGPPPGIGSILTADSTLKTTAVPWSTLTRVVGAIFIGEIIAASIGLGLRWRAMEVNLTVLIAIAAIATGLAYLALGSRHHCSFVGDRGLAEFTLKGSRINAPRAKVLRFQDAAHLYTSQTRRFKNGGYRGTTYCYQWTRAGRPTIAATASAAATTAQVVIL
;
A
#
# COMPACT_ATOMS: atom_id res chain seq x y z
N MET A 1 15.20 10.39 18.82
CA MET A 1 14.48 10.10 17.56
C MET A 1 15.44 10.43 16.41
N GLN A 2 15.80 9.46 15.57
CA GLN A 2 16.63 9.75 14.39
C GLN A 2 15.70 10.25 13.28
N THR A 3 15.86 11.50 12.88
CA THR A 3 15.19 12.05 11.69
C THR A 3 15.79 11.38 10.48
N VAL A 4 15.04 10.51 9.80
CA VAL A 4 15.52 9.91 8.56
C VAL A 4 15.28 10.90 7.44
N VAL A 5 16.35 11.32 6.77
CA VAL A 5 16.28 12.21 5.62
C VAL A 5 15.72 11.41 4.44
N PRO A 6 14.69 11.90 3.73
CA PRO A 6 14.17 11.22 2.56
C PRO A 6 15.25 11.12 1.48
N VAL A 7 15.30 10.01 0.77
CA VAL A 7 16.30 9.79 -0.31
C VAL A 7 16.03 10.73 -1.48
N TRP A 8 14.77 11.11 -1.67
CA TRP A 8 14.35 12.02 -2.72
C TRP A 8 13.43 13.11 -2.16
N ILE A 9 13.78 14.35 -2.47
CA ILE A 9 12.98 15.53 -2.15
C ILE A 9 12.22 15.93 -3.41
N ALA A 10 10.89 15.89 -3.33
CA ALA A 10 10.04 16.20 -4.46
C ALA A 10 10.12 17.70 -4.83
N PRO A 11 10.26 18.04 -6.11
CA PRO A 11 10.06 19.41 -6.59
C PRO A 11 8.64 19.90 -6.27
N THR A 12 8.47 21.21 -6.11
CA THR A 12 7.17 21.83 -5.81
C THR A 12 6.13 21.66 -6.92
N SER A 13 6.56 21.31 -8.14
CA SER A 13 5.68 20.98 -9.26
C SER A 13 5.05 19.58 -9.17
N VAL A 14 5.56 18.71 -8.31
CA VAL A 14 5.08 17.33 -8.18
C VAL A 14 3.94 17.27 -7.15
N THR A 15 2.85 16.60 -7.53
CA THR A 15 1.69 16.37 -6.66
C THR A 15 1.50 14.88 -6.37
N ARG A 16 0.58 14.55 -5.46
CA ARG A 16 0.13 13.17 -5.25
C ARG A 16 -0.68 12.68 -6.44
N HIS A 17 -0.85 11.36 -6.55
CA HIS A 17 -1.62 10.74 -7.64
C HIS A 17 -3.12 11.16 -7.64
N ASP A 18 -3.62 11.73 -6.54
CA ASP A 18 -4.95 12.31 -6.43
C ASP A 18 -4.99 13.84 -6.70
N GLY A 19 -3.86 14.43 -7.08
CA GLY A 19 -3.69 15.86 -7.33
C GLY A 19 -3.46 16.71 -6.07
N SER A 20 -3.45 16.12 -4.87
CA SER A 20 -3.16 16.86 -3.64
C SER A 20 -1.67 17.21 -3.51
N ALA A 21 -1.36 18.26 -2.75
CA ALA A 21 0.02 18.65 -2.52
C ALA A 21 0.79 17.58 -1.71
N LEU A 22 2.07 17.40 -2.02
CA LEU A 22 2.95 16.55 -1.23
C LEU A 22 3.23 17.21 0.13
N THR A 23 2.90 16.50 1.21
CA THR A 23 3.22 16.97 2.57
C THR A 23 4.65 16.62 2.94
N ALA A 24 5.35 17.48 3.67
CA ALA A 24 6.73 17.25 4.15
C ALA A 24 6.87 16.01 5.07
N GLU A 25 5.77 15.47 5.58
CA GLU A 25 5.75 14.22 6.35
C GLU A 25 5.95 12.96 5.48
N LEU A 26 5.75 13.05 4.16
CA LEU A 26 5.90 11.89 3.28
C LEU A 26 7.37 11.57 3.09
N ASP A 27 7.67 10.28 3.20
CA ASP A 27 9.02 9.78 3.03
C ASP A 27 9.14 8.91 1.78
N PHE A 28 9.92 9.41 0.84
CA PHE A 28 10.33 8.70 -0.36
C PHE A 28 11.64 7.98 -0.06
N PHE A 29 11.52 6.73 0.40
CA PHE A 29 12.65 5.89 0.80
C PHE A 29 13.55 5.46 -0.37
N ILE A 30 13.18 5.78 -1.60
CA ILE A 30 13.96 5.56 -2.82
C ILE A 30 13.68 6.68 -3.81
N GLY A 31 14.67 7.04 -4.63
CA GLY A 31 14.49 8.01 -5.70
C GLY A 31 13.82 7.42 -6.94
N PRO A 32 13.22 8.28 -7.79
CA PRO A 32 12.63 7.85 -9.04
C PRO A 32 13.70 7.29 -10.00
N PRO A 33 13.42 6.20 -10.74
CA PRO A 33 14.37 5.68 -11.72
C PRO A 33 14.46 6.63 -12.93
N PRO A 34 15.65 6.86 -13.52
CA PRO A 34 15.81 7.79 -14.64
C PRO A 34 15.03 7.37 -15.90
N GLY A 35 14.70 6.08 -16.01
CA GLY A 35 13.98 5.53 -17.17
C GLY A 35 12.51 5.96 -17.30
N ILE A 36 11.90 6.57 -16.27
CA ILE A 36 10.51 7.06 -16.33
C ILE A 36 10.41 8.54 -16.68
N GLY A 37 11.56 9.22 -16.86
CA GLY A 37 11.66 10.63 -17.23
C GLY A 37 11.26 11.60 -16.12
N SER A 38 10.69 12.75 -16.50
CA SER A 38 10.35 13.82 -15.56
C SER A 38 9.14 13.41 -14.72
N ILE A 39 9.25 13.53 -13.39
CA ILE A 39 8.19 13.10 -12.47
C ILE A 39 7.04 14.09 -12.47
N LEU A 40 5.85 13.58 -12.70
CA LEU A 40 4.59 14.33 -12.71
C LEU A 40 3.87 14.20 -11.37
N THR A 41 3.76 12.96 -10.89
CA THR A 41 3.13 12.65 -9.59
C THR A 41 3.89 11.57 -8.84
N ALA A 42 3.84 11.63 -7.51
CA ALA A 42 4.46 10.65 -6.63
C ALA A 42 3.60 10.40 -5.41
N ASP A 43 3.65 9.20 -4.84
CA ASP A 43 2.93 8.88 -3.61
C ASP A 43 3.76 7.96 -2.71
N SER A 44 3.58 8.10 -1.39
CA SER A 44 4.20 7.26 -0.39
C SER A 44 3.24 7.01 0.76
N THR A 45 3.26 5.79 1.27
CA THR A 45 2.54 5.41 2.49
C THR A 45 3.44 5.47 3.73
N LEU A 46 4.74 5.68 3.54
CA LEU A 46 5.69 5.83 4.64
C LEU A 46 5.74 7.29 5.06
N LYS A 47 5.56 7.53 6.36
CA LYS A 47 5.79 8.84 6.97
C LYS A 47 7.20 8.92 7.53
N THR A 48 7.80 10.10 7.51
CA THR A 48 9.11 10.40 8.14
C THR A 48 9.08 10.10 9.64
N THR A 49 7.94 10.31 10.29
CA THR A 49 7.70 10.06 11.72
C THR A 49 7.30 8.61 12.04
N ALA A 50 7.07 7.78 11.03
CA ALA A 50 6.62 6.40 11.26
C ALA A 50 7.76 5.57 11.87
N VAL A 51 7.53 5.09 13.09
CA VAL A 51 8.42 4.13 13.76
C VAL A 51 7.96 2.72 13.36
N PRO A 52 8.83 1.89 12.77
CA PRO A 52 8.47 0.51 12.48
C PRO A 52 8.19 -0.22 13.79
N TRP A 53 7.16 -1.07 13.78
CA TRP A 53 6.86 -1.89 14.94
C TRP A 53 8.04 -2.82 15.23
N SER A 54 8.52 -2.82 16.47
CA SER A 54 9.59 -3.72 16.87
C SER A 54 9.14 -5.17 16.72
N THR A 55 10.09 -6.08 16.45
CA THR A 55 9.80 -7.52 16.36
C THR A 55 9.09 -8.01 17.61
N LEU A 56 9.52 -7.54 18.79
CA LEU A 56 8.90 -7.89 20.06
C LEU A 56 7.45 -7.40 20.14
N THR A 57 7.18 -6.14 19.79
CA THR A 57 5.81 -5.60 19.77
C THR A 57 4.90 -6.40 18.83
N ARG A 58 5.43 -6.83 17.68
CA ARG A 58 4.67 -7.67 16.73
C ARG A 58 4.38 -9.06 17.28
N VAL A 59 5.34 -9.70 17.93
CA VAL A 59 5.16 -11.02 18.57
C VAL A 59 4.12 -10.93 19.68
N VAL A 60 4.26 -9.97 20.59
CA VAL A 60 3.31 -9.77 21.69
C VAL A 60 1.91 -9.48 21.17
N GLY A 61 1.77 -8.55 20.22
CA GLY A 61 0.48 -8.25 19.61
C GLY A 61 -0.14 -9.45 18.89
N ALA A 62 0.66 -10.26 18.20
CA ALA A 62 0.18 -11.46 17.53
C ALA A 62 -0.33 -12.53 18.51
N ILE A 63 0.35 -12.75 19.63
CA ILE A 63 -0.07 -13.69 20.68
C ILE A 63 -1.41 -13.25 21.26
N PHE A 64 -1.55 -11.97 21.64
CA PHE A 64 -2.82 -11.44 22.15
C PHE A 64 -3.97 -11.63 21.15
N ILE A 65 -3.75 -11.35 19.86
CA ILE A 65 -4.77 -11.56 18.83
C ILE A 65 -5.14 -13.05 18.71
N GLY A 66 -4.14 -13.94 18.71
CA GLY A 66 -4.35 -15.38 18.63
C GLY A 66 -5.15 -15.95 19.80
N GLU A 67 -4.85 -15.51 21.03
CA GLU A 67 -5.60 -15.88 22.23
C GLU A 67 -7.05 -15.40 22.19
N ILE A 68 -7.28 -14.14 21.79
CA ILE A 68 -8.64 -13.58 21.67
C ILE A 68 -9.46 -14.38 20.66
N ILE A 69 -8.88 -14.73 19.51
CA ILE A 69 -9.56 -15.53 18.47
C ILE A 69 -9.89 -16.93 19.00
N ALA A 70 -8.92 -17.61 19.63
CA ALA A 70 -9.13 -18.96 20.16
C ALA A 70 -10.17 -18.98 21.29
N ALA A 71 -10.12 -18.00 22.21
CA ALA A 71 -11.10 -17.86 23.28
C ALA A 71 -12.50 -17.59 22.73
N SER A 72 -12.63 -16.73 21.71
CA SER A 72 -13.91 -16.42 21.06
C SER A 72 -14.53 -17.66 20.40
N ILE A 73 -13.72 -18.44 19.68
CA ILE A 73 -14.16 -19.70 19.06
C ILE A 73 -14.55 -20.72 20.13
N GLY A 74 -13.69 -20.91 21.15
CA GLY A 74 -13.96 -21.84 22.25
C GLY A 74 -15.24 -21.52 23.01
N LEU A 75 -15.48 -20.25 23.30
CA LEU A 75 -16.72 -19.79 23.93
C LEU A 75 -17.94 -20.06 23.04
N GLY A 76 -17.85 -19.75 21.74
CA GLY A 76 -18.93 -20.00 20.79
C GLY A 76 -19.27 -21.48 20.63
N LEU A 77 -18.27 -22.36 20.59
CA LEU A 77 -18.47 -23.81 20.53
C LEU A 77 -19.07 -24.35 21.84
N ARG A 78 -18.61 -23.85 22.99
CA ARG A 78 -19.12 -24.26 24.30
C ARG A 78 -20.57 -23.80 24.53
N TRP A 79 -20.95 -22.63 24.03
CA TRP A 79 -22.36 -22.19 23.99
C TRP A 79 -23.25 -23.09 23.12
N ARG A 80 -22.68 -23.80 22.15
CA ARG A 80 -23.37 -24.81 21.35
C ARG A 80 -23.32 -26.21 21.97
N ALA A 81 -22.92 -26.32 23.24
CA ALA A 81 -22.76 -27.57 23.97
C ALA A 81 -21.82 -28.59 23.30
N MET A 82 -20.90 -28.13 22.45
CA MET A 82 -19.86 -28.98 21.88
C MET A 82 -18.70 -29.09 22.86
N GLU A 83 -18.22 -30.31 23.11
CA GLU A 83 -16.98 -30.53 23.83
C GLU A 83 -15.80 -30.08 22.95
N VAL A 84 -15.03 -29.13 23.45
CA VAL A 84 -13.85 -28.64 22.74
C VAL A 84 -12.61 -29.18 23.42
N ASN A 85 -11.85 -30.01 22.69
CA ASN A 85 -10.56 -30.49 23.16
C ASN A 85 -9.57 -29.32 23.27
N LEU A 86 -8.92 -29.18 24.43
CA LEU A 86 -7.93 -28.14 24.68
C LEU A 86 -6.83 -28.11 23.62
N THR A 87 -6.40 -29.29 23.13
CA THR A 87 -5.40 -29.40 22.06
C THR A 87 -5.84 -28.72 20.77
N VAL A 88 -7.13 -28.78 20.44
CA VAL A 88 -7.69 -28.10 19.26
C VAL A 88 -7.67 -26.58 19.44
N LEU A 89 -8.00 -26.08 20.64
CA LEU A 89 -7.94 -24.64 20.93
C LEU A 89 -6.51 -24.10 20.87
N ILE A 90 -5.53 -24.85 21.40
CA ILE A 90 -4.12 -24.50 21.31
C ILE A 90 -3.66 -24.44 19.85
N ALA A 91 -4.07 -25.42 19.01
CA ALA A 91 -3.75 -25.42 17.59
C ALA A 91 -4.34 -24.19 16.87
N ILE A 92 -5.61 -23.85 17.14
CA ILE A 92 -6.25 -22.65 16.60
C ILE A 92 -5.52 -21.38 17.04
N ALA A 93 -5.17 -21.27 18.32
CA ALA A 93 -4.43 -20.13 18.85
C ALA A 93 -3.06 -19.97 18.16
N ALA A 94 -2.33 -21.07 17.97
CA ALA A 94 -1.03 -21.06 17.30
C ALA A 94 -1.14 -20.60 15.83
N ILE A 95 -2.13 -21.11 15.09
CA ILE A 95 -2.39 -20.71 13.70
C ILE A 95 -2.78 -19.24 13.62
N ALA A 96 -3.73 -18.82 14.47
CA ALA A 96 -4.20 -17.43 14.51
C ALA A 96 -3.06 -16.46 14.86
N THR A 97 -2.22 -16.83 15.83
CA THR A 97 -1.01 -16.07 16.20
C THR A 97 -0.05 -15.96 15.01
N GLY A 98 0.23 -17.07 14.31
CA GLY A 98 1.10 -17.07 13.12
C GLY A 98 0.57 -16.14 12.02
N LEU A 99 -0.74 -16.20 11.74
CA LEU A 99 -1.39 -15.33 10.76
C LEU A 99 -1.37 -13.85 11.19
N ALA A 100 -1.65 -13.57 12.46
CA ALA A 100 -1.61 -12.22 13.01
C ALA A 100 -0.20 -11.61 12.92
N TYR A 101 0.84 -12.38 13.24
CA TYR A 101 2.23 -11.94 13.13
C TYR A 101 2.61 -11.54 11.70
N LEU A 102 2.17 -12.33 10.71
CA LEU A 102 2.38 -12.04 9.29
C LEU A 102 1.60 -10.78 8.84
N ALA A 103 0.39 -10.58 9.36
CA ALA A 103 -0.45 -9.43 9.06
C ALA A 103 0.08 -8.13 9.69
N LEU A 104 0.67 -8.20 10.89
CA LEU A 104 1.29 -7.07 11.59
C LEU A 104 2.60 -6.57 10.96
N GLY A 105 3.06 -7.18 9.86
CA GLY A 105 4.24 -6.71 9.13
C GLY A 105 3.97 -5.38 8.43
N SER A 106 4.82 -4.38 8.67
CA SER A 106 4.77 -3.12 7.93
C SER A 106 5.11 -3.37 6.45
N ARG A 107 4.25 -2.86 5.57
CA ARG A 107 4.47 -2.79 4.14
C ARG A 107 4.23 -1.36 3.71
N HIS A 108 5.26 -0.74 3.15
CA HIS A 108 5.16 0.60 2.63
C HIS A 108 5.32 0.58 1.13
N HIS A 109 4.44 1.31 0.47
CA HIS A 109 4.45 1.55 -0.96
C HIS A 109 4.95 2.97 -1.23
N CYS A 110 5.75 3.09 -2.28
CA CYS A 110 6.21 4.35 -2.87
C CYS A 110 6.05 4.22 -4.38
N SER A 111 5.36 5.15 -5.02
CA SER A 111 5.09 5.11 -6.45
C SER A 111 5.41 6.44 -7.11
N PHE A 112 5.84 6.35 -8.36
CA PHE A 112 6.21 7.49 -9.20
C PHE A 112 5.55 7.33 -10.56
N VAL A 113 5.01 8.42 -11.09
CA VAL A 113 4.55 8.52 -12.48
C VAL A 113 5.31 9.66 -13.12
N GLY A 114 6.07 9.34 -14.16
CA GLY A 114 6.74 10.30 -15.01
C GLY A 114 6.15 10.35 -16.42
N ASP A 115 6.65 11.25 -17.23
CA ASP A 115 6.24 11.44 -18.63
C ASP A 115 6.50 10.21 -19.53
N ARG A 116 7.46 9.34 -19.18
CA ARG A 116 7.86 8.18 -19.99
C ARG A 116 7.60 6.84 -19.31
N GLY A 117 7.01 6.82 -18.13
CA GLY A 117 6.70 5.58 -17.44
C GLY A 117 6.26 5.74 -16.00
N LEU A 118 6.21 4.62 -15.30
CA LEU A 118 5.87 4.56 -13.89
C LEU A 118 6.75 3.55 -13.14
N ALA A 119 6.85 3.75 -11.84
CA ALA A 119 7.58 2.87 -10.94
C ALA A 119 6.81 2.67 -9.64
N GLU A 120 6.76 1.44 -9.17
CA GLU A 120 6.21 1.05 -7.87
C GLU A 120 7.30 0.36 -7.06
N PHE A 121 7.50 0.82 -5.83
CA PHE A 121 8.42 0.26 -4.88
C PHE A 121 7.67 -0.21 -3.64
N THR A 122 7.92 -1.44 -3.21
CA THR A 122 7.38 -1.98 -1.97
C THR A 122 8.52 -2.27 -1.00
N LEU A 123 8.51 -1.59 0.14
CA LEU A 123 9.40 -1.83 1.26
C LEU A 123 8.68 -2.70 2.30
N LYS A 124 9.30 -3.82 2.69
CA LYS A 124 8.80 -4.69 3.76
C LYS A 124 9.66 -4.54 5.01
N GLY A 125 9.02 -4.29 6.14
CA GLY A 125 9.73 -4.18 7.42
C GLY A 125 10.44 -2.84 7.57
N SER A 126 11.78 -2.88 7.56
CA SER A 126 12.64 -1.74 7.88
C SER A 126 13.20 -1.03 6.64
N ARG A 127 13.56 0.25 6.80
CA ARG A 127 14.19 1.13 5.79
C ARG A 127 15.51 0.60 5.23
N ILE A 128 16.21 -0.26 6.00
CA ILE A 128 17.47 -0.88 5.59
C ILE A 128 17.29 -2.01 4.57
N ASN A 129 16.06 -2.52 4.42
CA ASN A 129 15.80 -3.62 3.50
C ASN A 129 15.76 -3.12 2.06
N ALA A 130 16.29 -3.92 1.13
CA ALA A 130 16.18 -3.61 -0.28
C ALA A 130 14.69 -3.61 -0.72
N PRO A 131 14.17 -2.50 -1.27
CA PRO A 131 12.79 -2.44 -1.72
C PRO A 131 12.60 -3.28 -2.98
N ARG A 132 11.43 -3.92 -3.10
CA ARG A 132 11.03 -4.59 -4.34
C ARG A 132 10.59 -3.54 -5.34
N ALA A 133 11.26 -3.47 -6.48
CA ALA A 133 10.95 -2.53 -7.55
C ALA A 133 10.12 -3.19 -8.66
N LYS A 134 9.15 -2.46 -9.19
CA LYS A 134 8.51 -2.72 -10.48
C LYS A 134 8.59 -1.43 -11.28
N VAL A 135 9.17 -1.48 -12.47
CA VAL A 135 9.34 -0.32 -13.34
C VAL A 135 8.80 -0.66 -14.71
N LEU A 136 8.00 0.25 -15.26
CA LEU A 136 7.46 0.13 -16.60
C LEU A 136 7.67 1.45 -17.36
N ARG A 137 8.32 1.36 -18.51
CA ARG A 137 8.39 2.46 -19.47
C ARG A 137 7.19 2.35 -20.40
N PHE A 138 6.55 3.45 -20.75
CA PHE A 138 5.36 3.42 -21.61
C PHE A 138 5.66 2.89 -23.02
N GLN A 139 6.85 3.17 -23.54
CA GLN A 139 7.34 2.59 -24.81
C GLN A 139 7.46 1.04 -24.79
N ASP A 140 7.56 0.43 -23.60
CA ASP A 140 7.68 -1.02 -23.44
C ASP A 140 6.31 -1.66 -23.09
N ALA A 141 5.24 -0.85 -22.97
CA ALA A 141 3.91 -1.33 -22.64
C ALA A 141 3.23 -1.95 -23.87
N ALA A 142 2.66 -3.14 -23.69
CA ALA A 142 1.94 -3.85 -24.75
C ALA A 142 0.46 -3.44 -24.79
N HIS A 143 -0.15 -3.27 -23.62
CA HIS A 143 -1.56 -2.89 -23.50
C HIS A 143 -1.77 -1.91 -22.35
N LEU A 144 -2.76 -1.03 -22.54
CA LEU A 144 -3.33 -0.17 -21.51
C LEU A 144 -4.78 -0.56 -21.29
N TYR A 145 -5.12 -0.96 -20.07
CA TYR A 145 -6.49 -1.17 -19.63
C TYR A 145 -6.92 0.00 -18.75
N THR A 146 -8.16 0.44 -18.93
CA THR A 146 -8.75 1.50 -18.12
C THR A 146 -10.01 0.99 -17.46
N SER A 147 -10.22 1.34 -16.20
CA SER A 147 -11.49 1.13 -15.52
C SER A 147 -11.88 2.37 -14.73
N GLN A 148 -13.19 2.60 -14.63
CA GLN A 148 -13.74 3.79 -13.98
C GLN A 148 -14.76 3.34 -12.95
N THR A 149 -14.55 3.71 -11.68
CA THR A 149 -15.55 3.52 -10.63
C THR A 149 -16.28 4.84 -10.42
N ARG A 150 -17.51 4.92 -10.93
CA ARG A 150 -18.37 6.09 -10.77
C ARG A 150 -19.08 6.01 -9.43
N ARG A 151 -19.00 7.07 -8.62
CA ARG A 151 -19.77 7.20 -7.37
C ARG A 151 -20.82 8.30 -7.54
N PHE A 152 -22.08 7.89 -7.60
CA PHE A 152 -23.23 8.79 -7.66
C PHE A 152 -23.86 8.89 -6.27
N LYS A 153 -23.88 10.09 -5.69
CA LYS A 153 -24.55 10.38 -4.42
C LYS A 153 -25.32 11.69 -4.53
N ASN A 154 -26.56 11.71 -4.04
CA ASN A 154 -27.42 12.91 -3.97
C ASN A 154 -27.55 13.65 -5.31
N GLY A 155 -27.72 12.94 -6.43
CA GLY A 155 -27.91 13.56 -7.74
C GLY A 155 -26.63 14.03 -8.43
N GLY A 156 -25.45 13.85 -7.82
CA GLY A 156 -24.17 14.27 -8.39
C GLY A 156 -23.11 13.17 -8.42
N TYR A 157 -22.19 13.26 -9.39
CA TYR A 157 -20.96 12.47 -9.42
C TYR A 157 -19.94 13.07 -8.45
N ARG A 158 -19.50 12.29 -7.44
CA ARG A 158 -18.47 12.71 -6.49
C ARG A 158 -17.45 11.61 -6.26
N GLY A 159 -16.17 11.91 -6.51
CA GLY A 159 -15.05 11.01 -6.23
C GLY A 159 -14.99 9.84 -7.20
N THR A 160 -15.08 10.13 -8.50
CA THR A 160 -14.86 9.12 -9.53
C THR A 160 -13.39 8.72 -9.53
N THR A 161 -13.13 7.42 -9.43
CA THR A 161 -11.79 6.86 -9.47
C THR A 161 -11.53 6.26 -10.85
N TYR A 162 -10.39 6.61 -11.43
CA TYR A 162 -9.88 6.03 -12.67
C TYR A 162 -8.70 5.13 -12.33
N CYS A 163 -8.75 3.90 -12.80
CA CYS A 163 -7.66 2.95 -12.67
C CYS A 163 -7.09 2.68 -14.06
N TYR A 164 -5.78 2.85 -14.20
CA TYR A 164 -5.04 2.56 -15.42
C TYR A 164 -4.12 1.40 -15.12
N GLN A 165 -4.15 0.36 -15.95
CA GLN A 165 -3.32 -0.82 -15.81
C GLN A 165 -2.54 -1.03 -17.09
N TRP A 166 -1.22 -1.01 -16.98
CA TRP A 166 -0.35 -1.29 -18.10
C TRP A 166 0.25 -2.68 -17.95
N THR A 167 0.27 -3.43 -19.05
CA THR A 167 0.89 -4.74 -19.11
C THR A 167 2.08 -4.73 -20.06
N ARG A 168 3.08 -5.55 -19.74
CA ARG A 168 4.20 -5.86 -20.61
C ARG A 168 4.14 -7.34 -20.94
N ALA A 169 4.41 -7.70 -22.20
CA ALA A 169 4.40 -9.09 -22.63
C ALA A 169 5.28 -9.96 -21.71
N GLY A 170 4.69 -11.03 -21.15
CA GLY A 170 5.37 -11.97 -20.25
C GLY A 170 5.74 -11.43 -18.86
N ARG A 171 5.25 -10.27 -18.44
CA ARG A 171 5.57 -9.66 -17.12
C ARG A 171 4.32 -9.23 -16.34
N PRO A 172 4.42 -9.14 -14.99
CA PRO A 172 3.31 -8.73 -14.16
C PRO A 172 2.83 -7.30 -14.46
N THR A 173 1.51 -7.11 -14.42
CA THR A 173 0.81 -5.82 -14.59
C THR A 173 1.21 -4.81 -13.53
N ILE A 174 1.35 -3.54 -13.93
CA ILE A 174 1.46 -2.42 -13.00
C ILE A 174 0.25 -1.51 -13.15
N ALA A 175 -0.37 -1.15 -12.02
CA ALA A 175 -1.56 -0.32 -11.96
C ALA A 175 -1.22 1.05 -11.35
N ALA A 176 -1.78 2.11 -11.92
CA ALA A 176 -1.86 3.42 -11.28
C ALA A 176 -3.33 3.77 -11.04
N THR A 177 -3.61 4.40 -9.91
CA THR A 177 -4.96 4.85 -9.55
C THR A 177 -4.94 6.37 -9.46
N ALA A 178 -5.81 7.02 -10.21
CA ALA A 178 -6.05 8.45 -10.13
C ALA A 178 -7.46 8.69 -9.58
N SER A 179 -7.60 9.66 -8.69
CA SER A 179 -8.90 10.07 -8.15
C SER A 179 -9.17 11.51 -8.58
N ALA A 180 -10.30 11.75 -9.24
CA ALA A 180 -10.72 13.11 -9.58
C ALA A 180 -11.63 13.65 -8.48
N ALA A 181 -11.16 14.66 -7.74
CA ALA A 181 -12.00 15.47 -6.88
C ALA A 181 -12.86 16.40 -7.74
N ALA A 182 -14.15 16.51 -7.42
CA ALA A 182 -15.20 17.06 -8.27
C ALA A 182 -15.14 18.58 -8.54
N THR A 183 -14.05 19.27 -8.23
CA THR A 183 -14.03 20.74 -8.23
C THR A 183 -13.17 21.37 -9.34
N THR A 184 -12.12 20.70 -9.83
CA THR A 184 -11.34 21.20 -10.98
C THR A 184 -10.63 20.03 -11.67
N ALA A 185 -11.33 19.34 -12.58
CA ALA A 185 -10.77 18.19 -13.27
C ALA A 185 -9.88 18.64 -14.45
N GLN A 186 -8.67 19.12 -14.16
CA GLN A 186 -7.54 18.86 -15.06
C GLN A 186 -6.94 17.53 -14.62
N VAL A 187 -7.55 16.43 -15.06
CA VAL A 187 -6.84 15.15 -15.04
C VAL A 187 -5.79 15.28 -16.14
N VAL A 188 -4.56 15.60 -15.75
CA VAL A 188 -3.42 15.61 -16.67
C VAL A 188 -3.14 14.17 -17.04
N ILE A 189 -3.80 13.70 -18.10
CA ILE A 189 -3.47 12.48 -18.82
C ILE A 189 -2.57 12.96 -19.97
N LEU A 190 -1.26 12.79 -19.82
CA LEU A 190 -0.31 12.90 -20.93
C LEU A 190 -0.28 11.59 -21.70
#